data_AF-A0A3C1YE12-F1
#
_entry.id   AF-A0A3C1YE12-F1
#
_cell.length_a   1.000
_cell.length_b   1.000
_cell.length_c   1.000
_cell.angle_alpha   90.00
_cell.angle_beta   90.00
_cell.angle_gamma   90.00
#
_symmetry.space_group_name_H-M   'P 1'
#
loop_
_entity.id
_entity.type
_entity.pdbx_description
1 polymer ?
#
loop_
_entity_poly.entity_id
_entity_poly.type
_entity_poly.pdbx_seq_one_letter_code
_entity_poly.pdbx_strand_id
1 'polypeptide(L)'
;PRDVASRAAKERCDAGFGVNETGEAVFLDFASAIERYGREQANIKGLDENDAKLVNTLGKDVVKAKYGNLFQMYEKITDDNPYETPMKIYPAVHYTMGGLWVDYNLMTNVSGLYA
;
A
#
# COMPACT_ATOMS: atom_id res chain seq x y z
N PRO A 1 3.43 10.52 -6.41
CA PRO A 1 2.69 9.96 -7.57
C PRO A 1 3.00 8.47 -7.75
N ARG A 2 2.02 7.65 -8.13
CA ARG A 2 2.20 6.18 -8.25
C ARG A 2 3.29 5.80 -9.23
N ASP A 3 3.33 6.43 -10.40
CA ASP A 3 4.34 6.16 -11.44
C ASP A 3 5.77 6.30 -10.90
N VAL A 4 6.06 7.42 -10.23
CA VAL A 4 7.38 7.69 -9.64
C VAL A 4 7.73 6.66 -8.56
N ALA A 5 6.76 6.28 -7.71
CA ALA A 5 7.00 5.27 -6.67
C ALA A 5 7.29 3.89 -7.28
N SER A 6 6.54 3.47 -8.30
CA SER A 6 6.77 2.20 -9.00
C SER A 6 8.13 2.16 -9.69
N ARG A 7 8.51 3.25 -10.37
CA ARG A 7 9.81 3.37 -11.05
C ARG A 7 10.97 3.37 -10.05
N ALA A 8 10.86 4.12 -8.96
CA ALA A 8 11.88 4.14 -7.91
C ALA A 8 12.06 2.76 -7.26
N ALA A 9 10.98 2.03 -6.99
CA ALA A 9 11.06 0.67 -6.49
C ALA A 9 11.80 -0.25 -7.47
N LYS A 10 11.46 -0.18 -8.77
CA LYS A 10 12.12 -0.96 -9.81
C LYS A 10 13.62 -0.63 -9.93
N GLU A 11 13.99 0.65 -9.95
CA GLU A 11 15.38 1.10 -9.99
C GLU A 11 16.20 0.57 -8.80
N ARG A 12 15.61 0.50 -7.60
CA ARG A 12 16.28 -0.08 -6.41
C ARG A 12 16.45 -1.59 -6.54
N CYS A 13 15.45 -2.31 -7.03
CA CYS A 13 15.55 -3.74 -7.29
C CYS A 13 16.62 -4.04 -8.34
N ASP A 14 16.64 -3.29 -9.45
CA ASP A 14 17.62 -3.45 -10.54
C ASP A 14 19.05 -3.12 -10.09
N ALA A 15 19.21 -2.23 -9.11
CA ALA A 15 20.49 -1.94 -8.46
C ALA A 15 20.91 -2.98 -7.40
N GLY A 16 20.19 -4.10 -7.27
CA GLY A 16 20.53 -5.21 -6.37
C GLY A 16 20.05 -5.04 -4.92
N PHE A 17 19.19 -4.05 -4.64
CA PHE A 17 18.58 -3.86 -3.31
C PHE A 17 17.21 -4.52 -3.15
N GLY A 18 16.82 -5.34 -4.12
CA GLY A 18 15.57 -6.08 -4.06
C GLY A 18 15.57 -7.10 -2.94
N VAL A 19 14.39 -7.33 -2.37
CA VAL A 19 14.14 -8.32 -1.33
C VAL A 19 13.25 -9.42 -1.90
N ASN A 20 13.15 -10.56 -1.21
CA ASN A 20 12.59 -11.85 -1.65
C ASN A 20 13.58 -12.74 -2.42
N GLU A 21 13.13 -13.93 -2.83
CA GLU A 21 13.96 -14.91 -3.55
C GLU A 21 14.34 -14.46 -4.97
N THR A 22 13.51 -13.65 -5.64
CA THR A 22 13.75 -13.15 -7.00
C THR A 22 14.49 -11.81 -7.04
N GLY A 23 14.61 -11.10 -5.92
CA GLY A 23 15.18 -9.77 -5.84
C GLY A 23 14.32 -8.67 -6.48
N GLU A 24 13.01 -8.87 -6.59
CA GLU A 24 12.11 -7.92 -7.29
C GLU A 24 11.20 -7.12 -6.36
N ALA A 25 11.12 -7.49 -5.09
CA ALA A 25 10.27 -6.81 -4.13
C ALA A 25 11.02 -5.74 -3.32
N VAL A 26 10.26 -4.86 -2.67
CA VAL A 26 10.69 -3.89 -1.66
C VAL A 26 9.81 -4.02 -0.42
N PHE A 27 10.24 -3.46 0.70
CA PHE A 27 9.44 -3.44 1.92
C PHE A 27 8.44 -2.27 1.94
N LEU A 28 7.21 -2.56 2.35
CA LEU A 28 6.20 -1.61 2.76
C LEU A 28 6.00 -1.73 4.28
N ASP A 29 6.44 -0.71 5.01
CA ASP A 29 6.43 -0.68 6.47
C ASP A 29 5.38 0.30 7.01
N PHE A 30 4.64 -0.15 8.02
CA PHE A 30 3.62 0.63 8.73
C PHE A 30 4.04 1.05 10.14
N ALA A 31 5.22 0.65 10.63
CA ALA A 31 5.66 0.96 12.00
C ALA A 31 5.61 2.46 12.32
N SER A 32 6.15 3.30 11.43
CA SER A 32 6.12 4.76 11.58
C SER A 32 4.69 5.34 11.52
N ALA A 33 3.81 4.74 10.71
CA ALA A 33 2.42 5.15 10.63
C ALA A 33 1.64 4.78 11.90
N ILE A 34 1.86 3.57 12.43
CA ILE A 34 1.30 3.10 13.70
C ILE A 34 1.71 4.06 14.82
N GLU A 35 2.99 4.39 14.91
CA GLU A 35 3.50 5.30 15.94
C GLU A 35 2.90 6.71 15.82
N ARG A 36 2.86 7.27 14.61
CA ARG A 36 2.26 8.58 14.36
C ARG A 36 0.78 8.62 14.75
N TYR A 37 -0.02 7.67 14.26
CA TYR A 37 -1.45 7.60 14.58
C TYR A 37 -1.69 7.34 16.07
N GLY A 38 -0.84 6.55 16.70
CA GLY A 38 -0.88 6.30 18.13
C GLY A 38 -0.70 7.56 18.97
N ARG A 39 0.31 8.37 18.66
CA ARG A 39 0.54 9.66 19.35
C ARG A 39 -0.61 10.64 19.13
N GLU A 40 -1.11 10.75 17.90
CA GLU A 40 -2.29 11.57 17.59
C GLU A 40 -3.51 11.15 18.44
N GLN A 41 -3.78 9.85 18.54
CA GLN A 41 -4.89 9.34 19.36
C GLN A 41 -4.67 9.52 20.86
N ALA A 42 -3.44 9.35 21.36
CA ALA A 42 -3.12 9.58 22.76
C ALA A 42 -3.40 11.04 23.13
N ASN A 43 -2.95 11.99 22.30
CA ASN A 43 -3.18 13.42 22.50
C ASN A 43 -4.68 13.79 22.47
N ILE A 44 -5.45 13.26 21.52
CA ILE A 44 -6.90 13.51 21.43
C ILE A 44 -7.64 13.02 22.67
N LYS A 45 -7.20 11.90 23.25
CA LYS A 45 -7.83 11.27 24.42
C LYS A 45 -7.32 11.82 25.75
N GLY A 46 -6.35 12.75 25.74
CA GLY A 46 -5.70 13.26 26.95
C GLY A 46 -4.89 12.20 27.69
N LEU A 47 -4.34 11.21 26.96
CA LEU A 47 -3.51 10.14 27.50
C LEU A 47 -2.02 10.45 27.29
N ASP A 48 -1.15 9.71 27.98
CA ASP A 48 0.31 9.89 27.85
C ASP A 48 0.83 9.42 26.49
N GLU A 49 1.33 10.35 25.68
CA GLU A 49 1.94 10.08 24.38
C GLU A 49 3.35 9.47 24.46
N ASN A 50 3.96 9.45 25.66
CA ASN A 50 5.27 8.85 25.89
C ASN A 50 5.18 7.39 26.30
N ASP A 51 3.98 6.89 26.64
CA ASP A 51 3.75 5.47 26.84
C ASP A 51 3.76 4.76 25.48
N ALA A 52 4.91 4.15 25.16
CA ALA A 52 5.13 3.42 23.92
C ALA A 52 4.14 2.27 23.70
N LYS A 53 3.68 1.59 24.76
CA LYS A 53 2.71 0.48 24.63
C LYS A 53 1.33 1.02 24.30
N LEU A 54 0.94 2.10 24.96
CA LEU A 54 -0.33 2.76 24.69
C LEU A 54 -0.38 3.31 23.25
N VAL A 55 0.65 4.05 22.85
CA VAL A 55 0.80 4.59 21.50
C VAL A 55 0.73 3.47 20.46
N ASN A 56 1.47 2.38 20.67
CA ASN A 56 1.45 1.25 19.74
C ASN A 56 0.04 0.64 19.60
N THR A 57 -0.66 0.44 20.72
CA THR A 57 -2.01 -0.13 20.74
C THR A 57 -3.00 0.77 20.01
N LEU A 58 -3.04 2.06 20.35
CA LEU A 58 -3.91 3.03 19.70
C LEU A 58 -3.60 3.18 18.21
N GLY A 59 -2.32 3.14 17.84
CA GLY A 59 -1.86 3.17 16.46
C GLY A 59 -2.32 1.96 15.65
N LYS A 60 -2.17 0.76 16.22
CA LYS A 60 -2.62 -0.50 15.60
C LYS A 60 -4.14 -0.49 15.39
N ASP A 61 -4.91 0.03 16.35
CA ASP A 61 -6.37 0.17 16.20
C ASP A 61 -6.75 1.08 15.03
N VAL A 62 -6.06 2.22 14.87
CA VAL A 62 -6.30 3.14 13.75
C VAL A 62 -5.94 2.50 12.41
N VAL A 63 -4.77 1.83 12.34
CA VAL A 63 -4.33 1.14 11.12
C VAL A 63 -5.27 -0.02 10.80
N LYS A 64 -5.76 -0.75 11.79
CA LYS A 64 -6.76 -1.82 11.62
C LYS A 64 -8.08 -1.29 11.08
N ALA A 65 -8.56 -0.15 11.56
CA ALA A 65 -9.77 0.47 11.04
C ALA A 65 -9.63 0.89 9.56
N LYS A 66 -8.43 1.29 9.12
CA LYS A 66 -8.17 1.75 7.74
C LYS A 66 -7.80 0.63 6.78
N TYR A 67 -7.01 -0.34 7.23
CA TYR A 67 -6.29 -1.32 6.40
C TYR A 67 -6.45 -2.76 6.88
N GLY A 68 -7.34 -3.04 7.85
CA GLY A 68 -7.47 -4.39 8.43
C GLY A 68 -7.76 -5.49 7.41
N ASN A 69 -8.55 -5.21 6.37
CA ASN A 69 -8.80 -6.18 5.29
C ASN A 69 -7.52 -6.48 4.48
N LEU A 70 -6.71 -5.46 4.19
CA LEU A 70 -5.44 -5.64 3.48
C LEU A 70 -4.48 -6.52 4.29
N PHE A 71 -4.36 -6.25 5.59
CA PHE A 71 -3.44 -6.97 6.46
C PHE A 71 -3.87 -8.43 6.61
N GLN A 72 -5.18 -8.66 6.78
CA GLN A 72 -5.75 -10.01 6.84
C GLN A 72 -5.53 -10.78 5.53
N MET A 73 -5.70 -10.13 4.37
CA MET A 73 -5.42 -10.77 3.07
C MET A 73 -3.95 -11.15 2.95
N TYR A 74 -3.05 -10.25 3.34
CA TYR A 74 -1.61 -10.50 3.28
C TYR A 74 -1.20 -11.66 4.20
N GLU A 75 -1.64 -11.65 5.46
CA GLU A 75 -1.37 -12.72 6.43
C GLU A 75 -1.88 -14.07 5.92
N LYS A 76 -3.08 -14.14 5.33
CA LYS A 76 -3.59 -15.39 4.74
C LYS A 76 -2.79 -15.93 3.56
N ILE A 77 -2.15 -15.05 2.79
CA ILE A 77 -1.40 -15.44 1.57
C ILE A 77 0.05 -15.76 1.89
N THR A 78 0.64 -15.05 2.86
CA THR A 78 2.09 -15.05 3.10
C THR A 78 2.49 -15.59 4.47
N ASP A 79 1.52 -15.82 5.37
CA ASP A 79 1.71 -16.24 6.76
C ASP A 79 2.53 -15.24 7.62
N ASP A 80 2.67 -14.00 7.15
CA ASP A 80 3.38 -12.90 7.82
C ASP A 80 2.38 -11.85 8.34
N ASN A 81 2.54 -11.39 9.58
CA ASN A 81 1.69 -10.37 10.20
C ASN A 81 2.19 -8.94 9.92
N PRO A 82 1.47 -8.11 9.13
CA PRO A 82 1.94 -6.76 8.76
C PRO A 82 1.93 -5.72 9.89
N TYR A 83 1.36 -6.04 11.06
CA TYR A 83 1.45 -5.19 12.24
C TYR A 83 2.81 -5.29 12.95
N GLU A 84 3.56 -6.37 12.68
CA GLU A 84 4.86 -6.63 13.32
C GLU A 84 6.01 -6.68 12.31
N THR A 85 5.76 -7.18 11.11
CA THR A 85 6.78 -7.32 10.06
C THR A 85 6.42 -6.52 8.80
N PRO A 86 7.38 -5.85 8.15
CA PRO A 86 7.11 -5.14 6.89
C PRO A 86 6.64 -6.08 5.78
N MET A 87 5.66 -5.63 5.00
CA MET A 87 5.16 -6.37 3.84
C MET A 87 6.15 -6.34 2.69
N LYS A 88 6.27 -7.41 1.92
CA LYS A 88 7.03 -7.43 0.67
C LYS A 88 6.09 -7.12 -0.49
N ILE A 89 6.36 -6.06 -1.24
CA ILE A 89 5.55 -5.60 -2.38
C ILE A 89 6.42 -5.42 -3.62
N TYR A 90 5.83 -5.57 -4.81
CA TYR A 90 6.50 -5.27 -6.07
C TYR A 90 5.53 -4.55 -7.02
N PRO A 91 6.02 -3.70 -7.95
CA PRO A 91 5.18 -3.08 -8.97
C PRO A 91 4.59 -4.12 -9.91
N ALA A 92 3.26 -4.17 -10.01
CA ALA A 92 2.54 -5.05 -10.93
C ALA A 92 1.62 -4.26 -11.88
N VAL A 93 1.35 -4.86 -13.05
CA VAL A 93 0.37 -4.34 -14.01
C VAL A 93 -1.01 -4.33 -13.34
N HIS A 94 -1.76 -3.25 -13.54
CA HIS A 94 -3.05 -3.06 -12.86
C HIS A 94 -4.19 -2.61 -13.76
N TYR A 95 -3.89 -1.77 -14.76
CA TYR A 95 -4.92 -1.21 -15.63
C TYR A 95 -4.40 -1.06 -17.06
N THR A 96 -5.26 -1.34 -18.03
CA THR A 96 -4.96 -1.14 -19.46
C THR A 96 -5.58 0.18 -19.88
N MET A 97 -4.74 1.18 -20.15
CA MET A 97 -5.22 2.49 -20.61
C MET A 97 -5.71 2.50 -22.06
N GLY A 98 -5.23 1.55 -22.87
CA GLY A 98 -5.67 1.38 -24.26
C GLY A 98 -7.02 0.66 -24.35
N GLY A 99 -7.73 0.89 -25.43
CA GLY A 99 -9.02 0.27 -25.73
C GLY A 99 -9.41 0.53 -27.18
N LEU A 100 -10.69 0.33 -27.50
CA LEU A 100 -11.22 0.78 -28.78
C LEU A 100 -11.11 2.31 -28.85
N TRP A 101 -10.67 2.81 -30.01
CA TRP A 101 -10.68 4.24 -30.24
C TRP A 101 -12.12 4.72 -30.37
N VAL A 102 -12.43 5.82 -29.70
CA VAL A 102 -13.73 6.49 -29.74
C VAL A 102 -13.53 8.00 -29.87
N ASP A 103 -14.53 8.67 -30.43
CA ASP A 103 -14.62 10.12 -30.41
C ASP A 103 -15.13 10.65 -29.04
N TYR A 104 -15.32 11.97 -28.92
CA TYR A 104 -15.84 12.58 -27.69
C TYR A 104 -17.29 12.19 -27.35
N ASN A 105 -18.03 11.61 -28.30
CA ASN A 105 -19.38 11.07 -28.08
C ASN A 105 -19.36 9.56 -27.77
N LEU A 106 -18.18 8.98 -27.54
CA LEU A 106 -17.98 7.56 -27.28
C LEU A 106 -18.29 6.65 -28.49
N MET A 107 -18.38 7.21 -29.70
CA MET A 107 -18.62 6.44 -30.92
C MET A 107 -17.29 6.01 -31.56
N THR A 108 -17.21 4.75 -31.95
CA THR A 108 -16.05 4.20 -32.65
C THR A 108 -15.99 4.69 -34.11
N ASN A 109 -15.03 4.17 -34.89
CA ASN A 109 -14.99 4.38 -36.34
C ASN A 109 -16.09 3.61 -37.11
N VAL A 110 -16.88 2.77 -36.43
CA VAL A 110 -18.06 2.10 -36.99
C VAL A 110 -19.30 2.86 -36.51
N SER A 111 -20.05 3.42 -37.45
CA SER A 111 -21.27 4.19 -37.15
C SER A 111 -22.27 3.34 -36.36
N GLY A 112 -22.72 3.87 -35.22
CA GLY A 112 -23.65 3.20 -34.31
C GLY A 112 -23.02 2.22 -33.32
N LEU A 113 -21.70 2.01 -33.35
CA LEU A 113 -20.97 1.22 -32.35
C LEU A 113 -20.27 2.13 -31.34
N TYR A 114 -20.55 1.91 -30.06
CA TYR A 114 -20.04 2.68 -28.92
C TYR A 114 -19.22 1.78 -27.97
N ALA A 115 -18.26 2.36 -27.26
CA ALA A 115 -17.39 1.65 -26.31
C ALA A 115 -16.99 2.54 -25.12
#